data_AF-A0A496RFH8-F1
#
_entry.id   AF-A0A496RFH8-F1
#
_cell.length_a   1.000
_cell.length_b   1.000
_cell.length_c   1.000
_cell.angle_alpha   90.00
_cell.angle_beta   90.00
_cell.angle_gamma   90.00
#
_symmetry.space_group_name_H-M   'P 1'
#
loop_
_entity.id
_entity.type
_entity.pdbx_description
1 polymer ?
#
loop_
_entity_poly.entity_id
_entity_poly.type
_entity_poly.pdbx_seq_one_letter_code
_entity_poly.pdbx_strand_id
1 'polypeptide(L)'
;TLVFVWVKISQHLTFRTGAYDLSMYDSALSNTIKGNFMYTRWLGRNFFSEHFAPVLLLLLPFYILCDNPLTLVILMAVIVVLSAYPLYLIAKDKLSSKLASLAIAFIYLNYDFLIKGFLFDFHHEVFEPLFIFTAFIFLYKNKPLRYFIFVILGLSCKEDMPVYVAMFGIYACLVEKKCKLGILTIAISVAWAILTFKIIIPMSFPNQPGATKFIERWSQHGNSYTQIALTLLTHPQYLFGKKFILAALRLLIPLAFVPIASPFTLLLCIPPILLNTTSGYDQMYNLAGHYAFPIIPYVFIALVLGLKNIKNKFPKKFNMILICFCIYGLFENINNLNAYVITKHDFIGYSAVKAIPNNVSVSAQTSIIPHLNRSHQAYLLPQKLDTDYIIFDEKRFRWPMTDEEYNTLLQKFKNHNDYELKFSGDGFYLFKKIP
;
A
#
# COMPACT_ATOMS: atom_id res chain seq x y z
N THR A 1 15.75 5.50 8.74
CA THR A 1 15.86 4.30 7.87
C THR A 1 16.05 3.03 8.65
N LEU A 2 17.12 2.87 9.44
CA LEU A 2 17.41 1.62 10.16
C LEU A 2 16.26 1.11 11.03
N VAL A 3 15.58 1.99 11.78
CA VAL A 3 14.41 1.62 12.59
C VAL A 3 13.28 1.02 11.73
N PHE A 4 12.92 1.67 10.61
CA PHE A 4 11.89 1.17 9.69
C PHE A 4 12.28 -0.18 9.08
N VAL A 5 13.53 -0.31 8.64
CA VAL A 5 14.04 -1.57 8.08
C VAL A 5 13.97 -2.68 9.14
N TRP A 6 14.41 -2.41 10.37
CA TRP A 6 14.36 -3.39 11.46
C TRP A 6 12.92 -3.79 11.82
N VAL A 7 11.98 -2.85 11.84
CA VAL A 7 10.55 -3.14 12.06
C VAL A 7 10.02 -4.08 10.98
N LYS A 8 10.31 -3.85 9.70
CA LYS A 8 9.84 -4.74 8.61
C LYS A 8 10.53 -6.09 8.60
N ILE A 9 11.84 -6.13 8.88
CA ILE A 9 12.58 -7.39 9.00
C ILE A 9 12.00 -8.20 10.16
N SER A 10 11.86 -7.62 11.35
CA SER A 10 11.28 -8.32 12.50
C SER A 10 9.83 -8.75 12.28
N GLN A 11 9.04 -7.97 11.55
CA GLN A 11 7.69 -8.37 11.14
C GLN A 11 7.70 -9.65 10.31
N HIS A 12 8.56 -9.70 9.29
CA HIS A 12 8.73 -10.90 8.49
C HIS A 12 9.26 -12.06 9.34
N LEU A 13 10.34 -11.85 10.11
CA LEU A 13 10.96 -12.89 10.92
C LEU A 13 10.06 -13.51 12.00
N THR A 14 8.95 -12.85 12.34
CA THR A 14 7.97 -13.32 13.33
C THR A 14 6.68 -13.86 12.71
N PHE A 15 6.68 -14.22 11.42
CA PHE A 15 5.54 -14.78 10.69
C PHE A 15 4.33 -13.83 10.68
N ARG A 16 4.57 -12.51 10.49
CA ARG A 16 3.53 -11.46 10.44
C ARG A 16 3.43 -10.78 9.08
N THR A 17 3.85 -11.48 8.03
CA THR A 17 3.64 -11.14 6.61
C THR A 17 2.70 -12.16 5.97
N GLY A 18 1.93 -11.78 4.96
CA GLY A 18 0.83 -12.56 4.40
C GLY A 18 1.09 -13.15 3.01
N ALA A 19 0.25 -14.13 2.64
CA ALA A 19 0.29 -14.79 1.34
C ALA A 19 -0.14 -13.86 0.19
N TYR A 20 -1.37 -13.35 0.24
CA TYR A 20 -1.96 -12.59 -0.88
C TYR A 20 -1.34 -11.20 -1.09
N ASP A 21 -0.70 -10.65 -0.06
CA ASP A 21 0.03 -9.40 -0.21
C ASP A 21 1.48 -9.73 -0.57
N LEU A 22 2.39 -9.93 0.39
CA LEU A 22 3.82 -10.10 0.11
C LEU A 22 4.15 -11.19 -0.93
N SER A 23 3.57 -12.38 -0.80
CA SER A 23 3.96 -13.53 -1.65
C SER A 23 3.46 -13.37 -3.09
N MET A 24 2.40 -12.59 -3.30
CA MET A 24 1.89 -12.27 -4.63
C MET A 24 2.87 -11.38 -5.40
N TYR A 25 3.38 -10.31 -4.78
CA TYR A 25 4.41 -9.45 -5.35
C TYR A 25 5.73 -10.19 -5.54
N ASP A 26 6.14 -10.95 -4.52
CA ASP A 26 7.37 -11.74 -4.56
C ASP A 26 7.37 -12.73 -5.71
N SER A 27 6.27 -13.50 -5.86
CA SER A 27 6.13 -14.44 -6.95
C SER A 27 6.16 -13.74 -8.31
N ALA A 28 5.52 -12.59 -8.46
CA ALA A 28 5.48 -11.86 -9.73
C ALA A 28 6.88 -11.38 -10.16
N LEU A 29 7.64 -10.79 -9.24
CA LEU A 29 9.01 -10.30 -9.52
C LEU A 29 9.99 -11.45 -9.76
N SER A 30 9.94 -12.49 -8.92
CA SER A 30 10.78 -13.68 -9.05
C SER A 30 10.53 -14.43 -10.37
N ASN A 31 9.28 -14.54 -10.80
CA ASN A 31 8.94 -15.15 -12.09
C ASN A 31 9.36 -14.27 -13.27
N THR A 32 9.29 -12.95 -13.13
CA THR A 32 9.72 -12.01 -14.18
C THR A 32 11.20 -12.17 -14.50
N ILE A 33 12.08 -12.26 -13.49
CA ILE A 33 13.52 -12.49 -13.73
C ILE A 33 13.82 -13.89 -14.29
N LYS A 34 12.87 -14.84 -14.19
CA LYS A 34 12.95 -16.21 -14.74
C LYS A 34 12.27 -16.34 -16.11
N GLY A 35 11.85 -15.22 -16.71
CA GLY A 35 11.25 -15.18 -18.06
C GLY A 35 9.73 -15.30 -18.10
N ASN A 36 9.05 -15.51 -16.97
CA ASN A 36 7.59 -15.53 -16.91
C ASN A 36 7.07 -14.18 -16.38
N PHE A 37 6.94 -13.23 -17.30
CA PHE A 37 6.68 -11.82 -17.00
C PHE A 37 5.43 -11.60 -16.14
N MET A 38 5.64 -11.04 -14.93
CA MET A 38 4.63 -10.68 -13.93
C MET A 38 3.64 -11.78 -13.56
N TYR A 39 3.91 -13.05 -13.89
CA TYR A 39 3.03 -14.15 -13.54
C TYR A 39 3.10 -14.43 -12.03
N THR A 40 1.93 -14.59 -11.41
CA THR A 40 1.83 -14.97 -10.00
C THR A 40 0.89 -16.15 -9.84
N ARG A 41 1.39 -17.21 -9.21
CA ARG A 41 0.61 -18.42 -8.94
C ARG A 41 -0.60 -18.16 -8.05
N TRP A 42 -0.52 -17.13 -7.21
CA TRP A 42 -1.56 -16.75 -6.26
C TRP A 42 -2.85 -16.29 -6.94
N LEU A 43 -2.72 -15.78 -8.17
CA LEU A 43 -3.85 -15.44 -9.03
C LEU A 43 -4.03 -16.43 -10.18
N GLY A 44 -3.01 -17.26 -10.47
CA GLY A 44 -2.97 -18.12 -11.65
C GLY A 44 -2.88 -17.35 -12.98
N ARG A 45 -2.51 -16.06 -12.92
CA ARG A 45 -2.51 -15.12 -14.06
C ARG A 45 -1.44 -14.05 -13.87
N ASN A 46 -1.31 -13.15 -14.85
CA ASN A 46 -0.42 -12.00 -14.75
C ASN A 46 -0.91 -11.01 -13.68
N PHE A 47 -0.02 -10.54 -12.82
CA PHE A 47 -0.31 -9.60 -11.73
C PHE A 47 -0.96 -8.29 -12.21
N PHE A 48 -0.60 -7.81 -13.41
CA PHE A 48 -1.16 -6.59 -13.99
C PHE A 48 -2.66 -6.67 -14.29
N SER A 49 -3.26 -7.85 -14.23
CA SER A 49 -4.72 -7.99 -14.27
C SER A 49 -5.41 -7.66 -12.95
N GLU A 50 -4.70 -7.76 -11.82
CA GLU A 50 -5.20 -7.41 -10.48
C GLU A 50 -4.85 -5.97 -10.13
N HIS A 51 -3.59 -5.57 -10.33
CA HIS A 51 -3.11 -4.21 -10.16
C HIS A 51 -2.13 -3.85 -11.26
N PHE A 52 -2.45 -2.83 -12.05
CA PHE A 52 -1.50 -2.33 -13.05
C PHE A 52 -0.50 -1.40 -12.36
N ALA A 53 0.53 -2.01 -11.78
CA ALA A 53 1.61 -1.35 -11.05
C ALA A 53 2.99 -1.54 -11.72
N PRO A 54 3.26 -0.96 -12.92
CA PRO A 54 4.59 -1.06 -13.55
C PRO A 54 5.75 -0.54 -12.71
N VAL A 55 5.48 0.28 -11.69
CA VAL A 55 6.50 0.72 -10.72
C VAL A 55 7.28 -0.44 -10.10
N LEU A 56 6.64 -1.62 -9.97
CA LEU A 56 7.26 -2.83 -9.46
C LEU A 56 8.49 -3.26 -10.27
N LEU A 57 8.55 -2.92 -11.56
CA LEU A 57 9.68 -3.25 -12.43
C LEU A 57 10.97 -2.52 -12.01
N LEU A 58 10.87 -1.41 -11.28
CA LEU A 58 12.02 -0.73 -10.67
C LEU A 58 12.71 -1.59 -9.59
N LEU A 59 12.03 -2.63 -9.10
CA LEU A 59 12.55 -3.54 -8.09
C LEU A 59 13.32 -4.74 -8.70
N LEU A 60 13.21 -4.96 -10.01
CA LEU A 60 13.87 -6.10 -10.69
C LEU A 60 15.40 -6.13 -10.51
N PRO A 61 16.14 -5.01 -10.61
CA PRO A 61 17.58 -5.04 -10.37
C PRO A 61 17.96 -5.58 -8.99
N PHE A 62 17.13 -5.32 -7.97
CA PHE A 62 17.35 -5.83 -6.61
C PHE A 62 17.00 -7.31 -6.50
N TYR A 63 16.01 -7.79 -7.24
CA TYR A 63 15.66 -9.20 -7.32
C TYR A 63 16.71 -10.04 -8.07
N ILE A 64 17.40 -9.46 -9.06
CA ILE A 64 18.54 -10.09 -9.71
C ILE A 64 19.69 -10.31 -8.70
N LEU A 65 19.89 -9.35 -7.79
CA LEU A 65 20.92 -9.45 -6.74
C LEU A 65 20.49 -10.37 -5.59
N CYS A 66 19.22 -10.32 -5.20
CA CYS A 66 18.67 -11.07 -4.08
C CYS A 66 17.20 -11.44 -4.34
N ASP A 67 16.98 -12.63 -4.92
CA ASP A 67 15.66 -13.21 -5.17
C ASP A 67 15.06 -13.73 -3.85
N ASN A 68 14.57 -12.84 -2.98
CA ASN A 68 14.04 -13.17 -1.64
C ASN A 68 12.90 -12.21 -1.23
N PRO A 69 11.81 -12.66 -0.56
CA PRO A 69 10.75 -11.77 -0.08
C PRO A 69 11.26 -10.64 0.85
N LEU A 70 12.34 -10.87 1.58
CA LEU A 70 12.98 -9.84 2.41
C LEU A 70 13.46 -8.63 1.59
N THR A 71 13.78 -8.82 0.31
CA THR A 71 14.15 -7.72 -0.58
C THR A 71 13.01 -6.71 -0.69
N LEU A 72 11.76 -7.17 -0.83
CA LEU A 72 10.59 -6.27 -0.89
C LEU A 72 10.38 -5.51 0.41
N VAL A 73 10.41 -6.20 1.55
CA VAL A 73 10.12 -5.56 2.84
C VAL A 73 11.18 -4.52 3.22
N ILE A 74 12.44 -4.76 2.86
CA ILE A 74 13.54 -3.81 3.05
C ILE A 74 13.37 -2.60 2.12
N LEU A 75 13.11 -2.83 0.84
CA LEU A 75 12.95 -1.74 -0.14
C LEU A 75 11.76 -0.85 0.20
N MET A 76 10.63 -1.43 0.62
CA MET A 76 9.47 -0.68 1.11
C MET A 76 9.85 0.30 2.24
N ALA A 77 10.60 -0.17 3.24
CA ALA A 77 11.07 0.66 4.35
C ALA A 77 12.01 1.79 3.89
N VAL A 78 12.89 1.51 2.92
CA VAL A 78 13.77 2.53 2.34
C VAL A 78 12.96 3.59 1.57
N ILE A 79 11.99 3.17 0.76
CA ILE A 79 11.14 4.07 -0.05
C ILE A 79 10.31 5.00 0.85
N VAL A 80 9.68 4.45 1.90
CA VAL A 80 8.89 5.24 2.87
C VAL A 80 9.75 6.30 3.57
N VAL A 81 11.00 5.98 3.93
CA VAL A 81 11.88 6.99 4.53
C VAL A 81 12.41 7.97 3.50
N LEU A 82 12.69 7.50 2.28
CA LEU A 82 13.18 8.33 1.18
C LEU A 82 12.15 9.39 0.74
N SER A 83 10.85 9.08 0.78
CA SER A 83 9.78 10.03 0.46
C SER A 83 9.72 11.24 1.41
N ALA A 84 10.23 11.12 2.64
CA ALA A 84 10.31 12.24 3.57
C ALA A 84 11.31 13.31 3.09
N TYR A 85 12.29 12.95 2.27
CA TYR A 85 13.30 13.88 1.77
C TYR A 85 12.73 14.95 0.82
N PRO A 86 12.00 14.64 -0.27
CA PRO A 86 11.37 15.68 -1.08
C PRO A 86 10.36 16.49 -0.26
N LEU A 87 9.63 15.91 0.69
CA LEU A 87 8.77 16.69 1.60
C LEU A 87 9.57 17.70 2.43
N TYR A 88 10.70 17.27 3.01
CA TYR A 88 11.63 18.15 3.72
C TYR A 88 12.09 19.30 2.82
N LEU A 89 12.43 19.02 1.55
CA LEU A 89 12.84 20.05 0.59
C LEU A 89 11.71 21.05 0.29
N ILE A 90 10.47 20.58 0.15
CA ILE A 90 9.29 21.45 -0.03
C ILE A 90 9.11 22.34 1.21
N ALA A 91 9.14 21.76 2.41
CA ALA A 91 9.01 22.50 3.66
C ALA A 91 10.12 23.55 3.84
N LYS A 92 11.37 23.18 3.51
CA LYS A 92 12.53 24.07 3.64
C LYS A 92 12.41 25.27 2.71
N ASP A 93 12.01 25.04 1.47
CA ASP A 93 11.78 26.07 0.46
C ASP A 93 10.65 27.03 0.88
N LYS A 94 9.52 26.51 1.36
CA LYS A 94 8.33 27.32 1.65
C LYS A 94 8.36 28.02 3.01
N LEU A 95 9.03 27.45 4.02
CA LEU A 95 9.03 28.00 5.39
C LEU A 95 10.33 28.72 5.75
N SER A 96 11.42 28.45 5.04
CA SER A 96 12.76 28.99 5.34
C SER A 96 13.29 28.62 6.74
N SER A 97 12.83 27.49 7.31
CA SER A 97 13.25 27.02 8.63
C SER A 97 13.61 25.54 8.58
N LYS A 98 14.91 25.24 8.80
CA LYS A 98 15.44 23.86 8.80
C LYS A 98 14.77 23.00 9.86
N LEU A 99 14.62 23.54 11.08
CA LEU A 99 14.04 22.79 12.21
C LEU A 99 12.58 22.45 11.95
N ALA A 100 11.79 23.42 11.46
CA ALA A 100 10.39 23.18 11.10
C ALA A 100 10.25 22.14 10.00
N SER A 101 11.13 22.18 8.99
CA SER A 101 11.13 21.18 7.92
C SER A 101 11.47 19.77 8.42
N LEU A 102 12.42 19.66 9.36
CA LEU A 102 12.73 18.39 10.02
C LEU A 102 11.56 17.89 10.86
N ALA A 103 10.90 18.77 11.61
CA ALA A 103 9.71 18.43 12.40
C ALA A 103 8.56 17.94 11.50
N ILE A 104 8.30 18.59 10.36
CA ILE A 104 7.28 18.15 9.40
C ILE A 104 7.63 16.79 8.79
N ALA A 105 8.90 16.56 8.42
CA ALA A 105 9.34 15.26 7.94
C ALA A 105 9.19 14.16 9.01
N PHE A 106 9.45 14.48 10.27
CA PHE A 106 9.24 13.57 11.39
C PHE A 106 7.74 13.29 11.63
N ILE A 107 6.89 14.32 11.62
CA ILE A 107 5.42 14.17 11.71
C ILE A 107 4.91 13.30 10.56
N TYR A 108 5.40 13.51 9.34
CA TYR A 108 5.09 12.65 8.19
C TYR A 108 5.46 11.20 8.44
N LEU A 109 6.70 10.93 8.86
CA LEU A 109 7.18 9.57 9.10
C LEU A 109 6.43 8.87 10.25
N ASN A 110 5.83 9.61 11.17
CA ASN A 110 5.03 9.04 12.24
C ASN A 110 3.52 9.23 12.03
N TYR A 111 3.08 9.70 10.87
CA TYR A 111 1.66 9.92 10.61
C TYR A 111 0.91 8.59 10.66
N ASP A 112 -0.17 8.52 11.43
CA ASP A 112 -0.88 7.27 11.73
C ASP A 112 -1.25 6.46 10.47
N PHE A 113 -1.74 7.12 9.43
CA PHE A 113 -2.05 6.46 8.15
C PHE A 113 -0.82 5.93 7.42
N LEU A 114 0.31 6.64 7.49
CA LEU A 114 1.57 6.16 6.91
C LEU A 114 2.05 4.92 7.66
N ILE A 115 2.02 4.96 8.99
CA ILE A 115 2.45 3.84 9.85
C ILE A 115 1.56 2.62 9.66
N LYS A 116 0.24 2.80 9.63
CA LYS A 116 -0.71 1.70 9.39
C LYS A 116 -0.50 1.06 8.02
N GLY A 117 -0.33 1.86 6.97
CA GLY A 117 0.01 1.34 5.64
C GLY A 117 1.35 0.61 5.62
N PHE A 118 2.34 1.15 6.32
CA PHE A 118 3.68 0.58 6.41
C PHE A 118 3.72 -0.77 7.16
N LEU A 119 2.97 -0.87 8.26
CA LEU A 119 2.90 -2.07 9.12
C LEU A 119 1.99 -3.16 8.58
N PHE A 120 1.19 -2.91 7.54
CA PHE A 120 0.26 -3.90 6.99
C PHE A 120 1.02 -5.05 6.30
N ASP A 121 1.38 -4.89 5.03
CA ASP A 121 2.32 -5.77 4.32
C ASP A 121 2.97 -4.99 3.17
N PHE A 122 3.79 -5.62 2.32
CA PHE A 122 4.33 -4.95 1.13
C PHE A 122 3.21 -4.49 0.19
N HIS A 123 3.21 -3.19 -0.12
CA HIS A 123 2.24 -2.51 -0.97
C HIS A 123 3.00 -1.49 -1.82
N HIS A 124 2.68 -1.41 -3.11
CA HIS A 124 3.40 -0.58 -4.07
C HIS A 124 3.01 0.92 -3.99
N GLU A 125 1.90 1.22 -3.33
CA GLU A 125 1.42 2.59 -3.06
C GLU A 125 2.43 3.41 -2.23
N VAL A 126 3.38 2.75 -1.55
CA VAL A 126 4.48 3.41 -0.82
C VAL A 126 5.36 4.30 -1.72
N PHE A 127 5.38 4.07 -3.03
CA PHE A 127 6.10 4.90 -3.99
C PHE A 127 5.42 6.25 -4.25
N GLU A 128 4.10 6.34 -4.04
CA GLU A 128 3.31 7.51 -4.42
C GLU A 128 3.77 8.77 -3.69
N PRO A 129 4.02 8.79 -2.36
CA PRO A 129 4.52 9.99 -1.71
C PRO A 129 5.85 10.47 -2.30
N LEU A 130 6.79 9.56 -2.56
CA LEU A 130 8.09 9.91 -3.14
C LEU A 130 7.94 10.61 -4.48
N PHE A 131 7.13 10.04 -5.38
CA PHE A 131 6.98 10.56 -6.74
C PHE A 131 6.11 11.81 -6.79
N ILE A 132 4.99 11.87 -6.05
CA ILE A 132 4.12 13.04 -6.05
C ILE A 132 4.78 14.25 -5.38
N PHE A 133 5.50 14.08 -4.26
CA PHE A 133 6.29 15.18 -3.68
C PHE A 133 7.36 15.67 -4.67
N THR A 134 8.06 14.76 -5.34
CA THR A 134 9.12 15.13 -6.28
C THR A 134 8.56 15.80 -7.54
N ALA A 135 7.43 15.33 -8.06
CA ALA A 135 6.70 15.98 -9.13
C ALA A 135 6.28 17.39 -8.72
N PHE A 136 5.74 17.57 -7.51
CA PHE A 136 5.39 18.89 -6.98
C PHE A 136 6.59 19.84 -6.93
N ILE A 137 7.77 19.37 -6.52
CA ILE A 137 9.02 20.15 -6.56
C ILE A 137 9.30 20.68 -7.97
N PHE A 138 9.26 19.80 -8.97
CA PHE A 138 9.57 20.20 -10.35
C PHE A 138 8.45 21.00 -11.01
N LEU A 139 7.21 20.83 -10.55
CA LEU A 139 6.09 21.67 -10.93
C LEU A 139 6.36 23.12 -10.53
N TYR A 140 6.54 23.44 -9.25
CA TYR A 140 6.72 24.84 -8.84
C TYR A 140 8.09 25.42 -9.26
N LYS A 141 9.13 24.58 -9.44
CA LYS A 141 10.44 25.01 -9.99
C LYS A 141 10.48 25.16 -11.52
N ASN A 142 9.36 24.89 -12.21
CA ASN A 142 9.24 25.02 -13.66
C ASN A 142 10.24 24.16 -14.46
N LYS A 143 10.39 22.89 -14.09
CA LYS A 143 11.27 21.91 -14.77
C LYS A 143 10.42 20.82 -15.45
N PRO A 144 9.83 21.08 -16.63
CA PRO A 144 8.76 20.26 -17.20
C PRO A 144 9.17 18.81 -17.48
N LEU A 145 10.37 18.58 -18.03
CA LEU A 145 10.86 17.24 -18.29
C LEU A 145 10.90 16.38 -17.01
N ARG A 146 11.51 16.92 -15.94
CA ARG A 146 11.60 16.21 -14.65
C ARG A 146 10.23 16.05 -14.02
N TYR A 147 9.38 17.06 -14.10
CA TYR A 147 7.98 16.96 -13.67
C TYR A 147 7.27 15.78 -14.33
N PHE A 148 7.33 15.66 -15.68
CA PHE A 148 6.66 14.57 -16.38
C PHE A 148 7.27 13.20 -16.11
N ILE A 149 8.59 13.08 -15.90
CA ILE A 149 9.21 11.83 -15.44
C ILE A 149 8.54 11.36 -14.14
N PHE A 150 8.41 12.24 -13.15
CA PHE A 150 7.80 11.86 -11.87
C PHE A 150 6.28 11.73 -11.92
N VAL A 151 5.60 12.40 -12.85
CA VAL A 151 4.18 12.14 -13.14
C VAL A 151 3.98 10.74 -13.71
N ILE A 152 4.80 10.31 -14.68
CA ILE A 152 4.72 8.96 -15.24
C ILE A 152 5.08 7.91 -14.19
N LEU A 153 6.11 8.15 -13.37
CA LEU A 153 6.43 7.27 -12.25
C LEU A 153 5.28 7.18 -11.24
N GLY A 154 4.61 8.30 -10.92
CA GLY A 154 3.41 8.30 -10.09
C GLY A 154 2.24 7.53 -10.71
N LEU A 155 1.96 7.71 -12.00
CA LEU A 155 0.94 6.94 -12.72
C LEU A 155 1.25 5.45 -12.76
N SER A 156 2.53 5.09 -12.79
CA SER A 156 2.98 3.69 -12.78
C SER A 156 2.80 3.00 -11.43
N CYS A 157 2.43 3.73 -10.37
CA CYS A 157 2.17 3.12 -9.07
C CYS A 157 0.96 2.20 -9.15
N LYS A 158 -0.18 2.67 -9.67
CA LYS A 158 -1.45 1.93 -9.59
C LYS A 158 -2.45 2.38 -10.65
N GLU A 159 -3.38 1.51 -11.02
CA GLU A 159 -4.38 1.75 -12.07
C GLU A 159 -5.34 2.92 -11.81
N ASP A 160 -5.55 3.31 -10.54
CA ASP A 160 -6.44 4.40 -10.12
C ASP A 160 -5.74 5.76 -9.98
N MET A 161 -4.40 5.79 -10.00
CA MET A 161 -3.58 7.02 -10.00
C MET A 161 -3.98 8.06 -11.06
N PRO A 162 -4.45 7.71 -12.28
CA PRO A 162 -4.94 8.69 -13.24
C PRO A 162 -5.95 9.70 -12.70
N VAL A 163 -6.84 9.27 -11.79
CA VAL A 163 -7.86 10.16 -11.22
C VAL A 163 -7.20 11.24 -10.34
N TYR A 164 -6.20 10.86 -9.56
CA TYR A 164 -5.50 11.75 -8.63
C TYR A 164 -4.55 12.69 -9.38
N VAL A 165 -3.83 12.16 -10.38
CA VAL A 165 -2.89 12.91 -11.22
C VAL A 165 -3.63 13.88 -12.15
N ALA A 166 -4.83 13.55 -12.63
CA ALA A 166 -5.66 14.49 -13.37
C ALA A 166 -6.03 15.72 -12.51
N MET A 167 -6.43 15.51 -11.25
CA MET A 167 -6.68 16.61 -10.30
C MET A 167 -5.40 17.41 -10.01
N PHE A 168 -4.25 16.75 -9.97
CA PHE A 168 -2.95 17.44 -9.88
C PHE A 168 -2.66 18.32 -11.12
N GLY A 169 -3.06 17.88 -12.31
CA GLY A 169 -3.05 18.69 -13.53
C GLY A 169 -3.99 19.90 -13.48
N ILE A 170 -5.19 19.73 -12.91
CA ILE A 170 -6.14 20.83 -12.66
C ILE A 170 -5.49 21.86 -11.72
N TYR A 171 -4.89 21.41 -10.62
CA TYR A 171 -4.14 22.26 -9.70
C TYR A 171 -3.00 23.02 -10.41
N ALA A 172 -2.23 22.34 -11.26
CA ALA A 172 -1.16 22.98 -12.03
C ALA A 172 -1.69 24.11 -12.96
N CYS A 173 -2.87 23.95 -13.56
CA CYS A 173 -3.47 25.01 -14.38
C CYS A 173 -4.08 26.13 -13.52
N LEU A 174 -4.92 25.80 -12.55
CA LEU A 174 -5.73 26.79 -11.83
C LEU A 174 -4.96 27.52 -10.72
N VAL A 175 -4.08 26.82 -10.01
CA VAL A 175 -3.33 27.38 -8.86
C VAL A 175 -1.94 27.83 -9.28
N GLU A 176 -1.16 26.97 -9.93
CA GLU A 176 0.21 27.31 -10.36
C GLU A 176 0.25 28.13 -11.66
N LYS A 177 -0.91 28.34 -12.32
CA LYS A 177 -1.06 29.08 -13.59
C LYS A 177 -0.24 28.49 -14.76
N LYS A 178 0.06 27.19 -14.70
CA LYS A 178 0.82 26.43 -15.72
C LYS A 178 -0.10 25.58 -16.58
N CYS A 179 -1.07 26.21 -17.25
CA CYS A 179 -2.14 25.48 -17.93
C CYS A 179 -1.67 24.54 -19.05
N LYS A 180 -0.57 24.86 -19.76
CA LYS A 180 0.02 23.91 -20.73
C LYS A 180 0.44 22.60 -20.05
N LEU A 181 1.12 22.68 -18.91
CA LEU A 181 1.52 21.49 -18.15
C LEU A 181 0.31 20.79 -17.54
N GLY A 182 -0.66 21.56 -17.02
CA GLY A 182 -1.89 21.03 -16.44
C GLY A 182 -2.72 20.23 -17.44
N ILE A 183 -3.01 20.80 -18.61
CA ILE A 183 -3.75 20.13 -19.70
C ILE A 183 -3.01 18.87 -20.15
N LEU A 184 -1.69 18.94 -20.36
CA LEU A 184 -0.90 17.78 -20.75
C LEU A 184 -0.90 16.68 -19.66
N THR A 185 -0.87 17.06 -18.39
CA THR A 185 -0.98 16.12 -17.26
C THR A 185 -2.33 15.40 -17.26
N ILE A 186 -3.43 16.15 -17.49
CA ILE A 186 -4.78 15.58 -17.59
C ILE A 186 -4.86 14.63 -18.80
N ALA A 187 -4.38 15.06 -19.97
CA ALA A 187 -4.39 14.24 -21.18
C ALA A 187 -3.60 12.94 -21.01
N ILE A 188 -2.41 13.00 -20.41
CA ILE A 188 -1.60 11.81 -20.10
C ILE A 188 -2.34 10.90 -19.12
N SER A 189 -2.98 11.46 -18.09
CA SER A 189 -3.75 10.67 -17.12
C SER A 189 -4.92 9.94 -17.79
N VAL A 190 -5.70 10.63 -18.64
CA VAL A 190 -6.80 10.01 -19.39
C VAL A 190 -6.27 8.92 -20.33
N ALA A 191 -5.19 9.19 -21.06
CA ALA A 191 -4.56 8.19 -21.94
C ALA A 191 -4.09 6.96 -21.14
N TRP A 192 -3.47 7.17 -19.98
CA TRP A 192 -3.03 6.10 -19.09
C TRP A 192 -4.21 5.27 -18.57
N ALA A 193 -5.30 5.90 -18.15
CA ALA A 193 -6.51 5.20 -17.71
C ALA A 193 -7.11 4.35 -18.83
N ILE A 194 -7.23 4.90 -20.05
CA ILE A 194 -7.73 4.15 -21.21
C ILE A 194 -6.82 2.96 -21.50
N LEU A 195 -5.50 3.17 -21.60
CA LEU A 195 -4.52 2.11 -21.83
C LEU A 195 -4.64 1.01 -20.76
N THR A 196 -4.71 1.39 -19.49
CA THR A 196 -4.77 0.46 -18.36
C THR A 196 -6.03 -0.41 -18.40
N PHE A 197 -7.21 0.22 -18.42
CA PHE A 197 -8.48 -0.49 -18.26
C PHE A 197 -9.00 -1.14 -19.56
N LYS A 198 -8.66 -0.61 -20.74
CA LYS A 198 -9.14 -1.14 -22.02
C LYS A 198 -8.18 -2.10 -22.70
N ILE A 199 -6.88 -2.01 -22.39
CA ILE A 199 -5.84 -2.78 -23.10
C ILE A 199 -5.10 -3.68 -22.11
N ILE A 200 -4.39 -3.10 -21.14
CA ILE A 200 -3.43 -3.86 -20.33
C ILE A 200 -4.11 -4.88 -19.40
N ILE A 201 -5.11 -4.46 -18.63
CA ILE A 201 -5.81 -5.37 -17.70
C ILE A 201 -6.47 -6.54 -18.47
N PRO A 202 -7.25 -6.30 -19.55
CA PRO A 202 -7.81 -7.39 -20.36
C PRO A 202 -6.76 -8.32 -20.96
N MET A 203 -5.66 -7.78 -21.52
CA MET A 203 -4.57 -8.60 -22.08
C MET A 203 -3.85 -9.43 -21.00
N SER A 204 -3.83 -8.94 -19.76
CA SER A 204 -3.20 -9.62 -18.62
C SER A 204 -4.05 -10.75 -18.04
N PHE A 205 -5.34 -10.85 -18.44
CA PHE A 205 -6.21 -11.98 -18.11
C PHE A 205 -7.17 -12.33 -19.25
N PRO A 206 -6.66 -12.90 -20.36
CA PRO A 206 -7.42 -13.06 -21.60
C PRO A 206 -8.62 -14.01 -21.46
N ASN A 207 -8.60 -14.92 -20.49
CA ASN A 207 -9.65 -15.92 -20.29
C ASN A 207 -10.88 -15.40 -19.53
N GLN A 208 -10.82 -14.21 -18.91
CA GLN A 208 -11.99 -13.54 -18.34
C GLN A 208 -11.87 -12.01 -18.51
N PRO A 209 -11.96 -11.50 -19.75
CA PRO A 209 -11.92 -10.07 -20.00
C PRO A 209 -13.14 -9.41 -19.32
N GLY A 210 -12.90 -8.61 -18.28
CA GLY A 210 -13.95 -7.94 -17.51
C GLY A 210 -14.23 -8.51 -16.10
N ALA A 211 -13.59 -9.61 -15.70
CA ALA A 211 -13.63 -10.13 -14.32
C ALA A 211 -12.78 -9.30 -13.34
N THR A 212 -12.81 -7.98 -13.48
CA THR A 212 -12.18 -7.08 -12.54
C THR A 212 -13.07 -6.97 -11.30
N LYS A 213 -12.55 -7.39 -10.14
CA LYS A 213 -13.17 -7.21 -8.82
C LYS A 213 -13.47 -5.74 -8.49
N PHE A 214 -12.96 -4.80 -9.29
CA PHE A 214 -13.21 -3.38 -9.12
C PHE A 214 -14.69 -3.03 -9.14
N ILE A 215 -15.48 -3.53 -10.10
CA ILE A 215 -16.93 -3.20 -10.17
C ILE A 215 -17.67 -3.69 -8.92
N GLU A 216 -17.30 -4.88 -8.41
CA GLU A 216 -17.91 -5.48 -7.22
C GLU A 216 -17.85 -4.54 -6.01
N ARG A 217 -16.73 -3.81 -5.85
CA ARG A 217 -16.50 -2.84 -4.76
C ARG A 217 -17.42 -1.61 -4.82
N TRP A 218 -18.11 -1.35 -5.93
CA TRP A 218 -19.10 -0.28 -6.07
C TRP A 218 -20.43 -0.82 -6.65
N SER A 219 -20.71 -2.11 -6.52
CA SER A 219 -21.92 -2.75 -7.05
C SER A 219 -23.21 -2.10 -6.55
N GLN A 220 -23.18 -1.51 -5.34
CA GLN A 220 -24.30 -0.73 -4.79
C GLN A 220 -24.62 0.55 -5.57
N HIS A 221 -23.74 1.00 -6.47
CA HIS A 221 -23.90 2.19 -7.29
C HIS A 221 -24.11 1.89 -8.78
N GLY A 222 -24.03 0.62 -9.20
CA GLY A 222 -24.26 0.21 -10.58
C GLY A 222 -23.45 -1.02 -10.99
N ASN A 223 -23.73 -1.51 -12.19
CA ASN A 223 -23.17 -2.76 -12.71
C ASN A 223 -22.09 -2.53 -13.79
N SER A 224 -21.73 -1.27 -14.05
CA SER A 224 -20.67 -0.89 -14.99
C SER A 224 -19.97 0.39 -14.54
N TYR A 225 -18.74 0.63 -14.99
CA TYR A 225 -17.99 1.86 -14.69
C TYR A 225 -18.78 3.13 -15.05
N THR A 226 -19.43 3.15 -16.21
CA THR A 226 -20.24 4.30 -16.66
C THR A 226 -21.45 4.51 -15.75
N GLN A 227 -22.16 3.44 -15.40
CA GLN A 227 -23.32 3.54 -14.51
C GLN A 227 -22.92 4.01 -13.12
N ILE A 228 -21.83 3.45 -12.55
CA ILE A 228 -21.30 3.88 -11.24
C ILE A 228 -20.95 5.37 -11.27
N ALA A 229 -20.22 5.82 -12.29
CA ALA A 229 -19.86 7.23 -12.44
C ALA A 229 -21.10 8.13 -12.56
N LEU A 230 -22.08 7.75 -13.39
CA LEU A 230 -23.33 8.49 -13.54
C LEU A 230 -24.12 8.55 -12.23
N THR A 231 -24.26 7.43 -11.52
CA THR A 231 -24.94 7.38 -10.21
C THR A 231 -24.27 8.33 -9.23
N LEU A 232 -22.95 8.26 -9.08
CA LEU A 232 -22.21 9.12 -8.14
C LEU A 232 -22.32 10.61 -8.50
N LEU A 233 -22.34 10.96 -9.79
CA LEU A 233 -22.49 12.34 -10.26
C LEU A 233 -23.93 12.88 -10.12
N THR A 234 -24.94 12.02 -10.32
CA THR A 234 -26.36 12.39 -10.21
C THR A 234 -26.89 12.35 -8.78
N HIS A 235 -26.20 11.65 -7.88
CA HIS A 235 -26.57 11.48 -6.47
C HIS A 235 -25.42 11.94 -5.56
N PRO A 236 -25.14 13.25 -5.48
CA PRO A 236 -23.98 13.80 -4.77
C PRO A 236 -23.96 13.50 -3.26
N GLN A 237 -25.09 13.11 -2.67
CA GLN A 237 -25.16 12.63 -1.28
C GLN A 237 -24.26 11.41 -1.03
N TYR A 238 -23.99 10.59 -2.05
CA TYR A 238 -23.07 9.46 -1.94
C TYR A 238 -21.60 9.90 -1.89
N LEU A 239 -21.27 11.04 -2.49
CA LEU A 239 -19.91 11.58 -2.52
C LEU A 239 -19.53 12.23 -1.18
N PHE A 240 -20.39 13.09 -0.64
CA PHE A 240 -20.05 13.95 0.49
C PHE A 240 -20.79 13.58 1.79
N GLY A 241 -21.12 12.30 1.96
CA GLY A 241 -21.80 11.79 3.15
C GLY A 241 -20.90 11.67 4.40
N LYS A 242 -21.47 11.05 5.45
CA LYS A 242 -20.79 10.83 6.75
C LYS A 242 -19.39 10.21 6.61
N LYS A 243 -19.22 9.23 5.71
CA LYS A 243 -17.94 8.55 5.48
C LYS A 243 -16.85 9.51 4.99
N PHE A 244 -17.17 10.37 4.02
CA PHE A 244 -16.25 11.41 3.52
C PHE A 244 -15.82 12.36 4.63
N ILE A 245 -16.80 12.86 5.41
CA ILE A 245 -16.53 13.80 6.51
C ILE A 245 -15.63 13.15 7.56
N LEU A 246 -15.93 11.92 7.98
CA LEU A 246 -15.11 11.19 8.96
C LEU A 246 -13.70 10.92 8.44
N ALA A 247 -13.54 10.53 7.18
CA ALA A 247 -12.24 10.36 6.56
C ALA A 247 -11.43 11.68 6.55
N ALA A 248 -12.05 12.78 6.11
CA ALA A 248 -11.42 14.10 6.10
C ALA A 248 -11.02 14.55 7.52
N LEU A 249 -11.89 14.38 8.52
CA LEU A 249 -11.58 14.71 9.91
C LEU A 249 -10.41 13.87 10.43
N ARG A 250 -10.43 12.56 10.23
CA ARG A 250 -9.33 11.67 10.64
C ARG A 250 -8.00 12.06 10.00
N LEU A 251 -8.01 12.50 8.74
CA LEU A 251 -6.79 12.95 8.05
C LEU A 251 -6.28 14.30 8.61
N LEU A 252 -7.18 15.21 8.98
CA LEU A 252 -6.86 16.59 9.36
C LEU A 252 -6.56 16.77 10.85
N ILE A 253 -7.19 15.97 11.73
CA ILE A 253 -7.00 16.05 13.19
C ILE A 253 -5.52 15.92 13.56
N PRO A 254 -4.75 14.88 13.13
CA PRO A 254 -3.35 14.75 13.50
C PRO A 254 -2.44 15.86 12.94
N LEU A 255 -2.97 16.69 12.04
CA LEU A 255 -2.31 17.83 11.42
C LEU A 255 -2.84 19.17 11.92
N ALA A 256 -3.57 19.18 13.05
CA ALA A 256 -4.18 20.36 13.68
C ALA A 256 -5.03 21.21 12.73
N PHE A 257 -5.64 20.58 11.72
CA PHE A 257 -6.40 21.26 10.66
C PHE A 257 -5.61 22.32 9.85
N VAL A 258 -4.28 22.39 10.00
CA VAL A 258 -3.43 23.32 9.26
C VAL A 258 -3.58 23.22 7.73
N PRO A 259 -3.79 22.04 7.12
CA PRO A 259 -4.03 21.95 5.67
C PRO A 259 -5.21 22.80 5.17
N ILE A 260 -6.21 23.12 6.02
CA ILE A 260 -7.34 23.98 5.66
C ILE A 260 -6.88 25.40 5.28
N ALA A 261 -5.74 25.86 5.80
CA ALA A 261 -5.16 27.15 5.42
C ALA A 261 -4.64 27.19 3.97
N SER A 262 -4.65 26.06 3.24
CA SER A 262 -4.42 26.00 1.80
C SER A 262 -5.57 25.28 1.08
N PRO A 263 -6.78 25.88 1.02
CA PRO A 263 -7.99 25.19 0.60
C PRO A 263 -7.91 24.64 -0.83
N PHE A 264 -7.33 25.40 -1.77
CA PHE A 264 -7.18 24.96 -3.16
C PHE A 264 -6.20 23.78 -3.32
N THR A 265 -5.17 23.69 -2.48
CA THR A 265 -4.29 22.53 -2.44
C THR A 265 -4.99 21.34 -1.81
N LEU A 266 -5.79 21.57 -0.76
CA LEU A 266 -6.52 20.52 -0.07
C LEU A 266 -7.54 19.82 -1.00
N LEU A 267 -8.05 20.50 -2.03
CA LEU A 267 -8.89 19.88 -3.08
C LEU A 267 -8.21 18.69 -3.78
N LEU A 268 -6.87 18.63 -3.80
CA LEU A 268 -6.13 17.48 -4.33
C LEU A 268 -6.45 16.17 -3.58
N CYS A 269 -6.87 16.27 -2.31
CA CYS A 269 -7.23 15.10 -1.50
C CYS A 269 -8.63 14.57 -1.83
N ILE A 270 -9.48 15.37 -2.50
CA ILE A 270 -10.89 15.00 -2.73
C ILE A 270 -11.01 13.70 -3.54
N PRO A 271 -10.36 13.56 -4.72
CA PRO A 271 -10.55 12.34 -5.51
C PRO A 271 -10.12 11.04 -4.80
N PRO A 272 -8.94 10.93 -4.16
CA PRO A 272 -8.58 9.68 -3.46
C PRO A 272 -9.43 9.43 -2.21
N ILE A 273 -9.93 10.46 -1.51
CA ILE A 273 -10.90 10.27 -0.43
C ILE A 273 -12.21 9.72 -1.01
N LEU A 274 -12.77 10.36 -2.04
CA LEU A 274 -14.04 9.97 -2.65
C LEU A 274 -13.98 8.53 -3.19
N LEU A 275 -12.90 8.15 -3.87
CA LEU A 275 -12.74 6.80 -4.38
C LEU A 275 -12.85 5.78 -3.23
N ASN A 276 -12.13 6.01 -2.13
CA ASN A 276 -12.17 5.12 -0.99
C ASN A 276 -13.52 5.12 -0.26
N THR A 277 -14.08 6.29 0.05
CA THR A 277 -15.28 6.41 0.90
C THR A 277 -16.58 6.00 0.21
N THR A 278 -16.60 5.97 -1.13
CA THR A 278 -17.75 5.49 -1.92
C THR A 278 -17.72 3.97 -2.13
N SER A 279 -16.61 3.30 -1.78
CA SER A 279 -16.52 1.85 -1.89
C SER A 279 -17.40 1.14 -0.84
N GLY A 280 -17.97 0.00 -1.24
CA GLY A 280 -18.62 -0.97 -0.36
C GLY A 280 -17.62 -1.85 0.41
N TYR A 281 -16.32 -1.76 0.12
CA TYR A 281 -15.30 -2.56 0.78
C TYR A 281 -14.81 -1.92 2.08
N ASP A 282 -14.88 -2.67 3.19
CA ASP A 282 -14.62 -2.17 4.55
C ASP A 282 -13.26 -1.51 4.74
N GLN A 283 -12.21 -2.08 4.15
CA GLN A 283 -10.86 -1.53 4.30
C GLN A 283 -10.70 -0.21 3.54
N MET A 284 -11.31 -0.07 2.36
CA MET A 284 -11.25 1.15 1.57
C MET A 284 -11.96 2.31 2.26
N TYR A 285 -13.25 2.16 2.60
CA TYR A 285 -13.98 3.31 3.13
C TYR A 285 -13.49 3.75 4.52
N ASN A 286 -12.90 2.84 5.30
CA ASN A 286 -12.28 3.17 6.59
C ASN A 286 -10.85 3.74 6.48
N LEU A 287 -10.28 3.78 5.27
CA LEU A 287 -8.87 4.11 5.03
C LEU A 287 -7.93 3.22 5.87
N ALA A 288 -8.28 1.94 6.00
CA ALA A 288 -7.49 0.97 6.74
C ALA A 288 -6.28 0.48 5.91
N GLY A 289 -5.22 0.04 6.59
CA GLY A 289 -4.02 -0.48 5.92
C GLY A 289 -3.41 0.53 4.95
N HIS A 290 -3.21 0.12 3.70
CA HIS A 290 -2.53 0.89 2.65
C HIS A 290 -3.43 1.90 1.92
N TYR A 291 -4.75 1.87 2.11
CA TYR A 291 -5.69 2.67 1.31
C TYR A 291 -5.57 4.19 1.48
N ALA A 292 -4.87 4.64 2.52
CA ALA A 292 -4.60 6.05 2.74
C ALA A 292 -3.37 6.58 1.97
N PHE A 293 -2.45 5.72 1.50
CA PHE A 293 -1.21 6.14 0.84
C PHE A 293 -1.42 7.19 -0.27
N PRO A 294 -2.44 7.05 -1.16
CA PRO A 294 -2.65 8.03 -2.22
C PRO A 294 -3.09 9.41 -1.73
N ILE A 295 -3.63 9.51 -0.51
CA ILE A 295 -4.10 10.77 0.06
C ILE A 295 -2.95 11.52 0.74
N ILE A 296 -2.01 10.78 1.34
CA ILE A 296 -0.91 11.30 2.15
C ILE A 296 -0.08 12.40 1.43
N PRO A 297 0.41 12.24 0.19
CA PRO A 297 1.22 13.29 -0.42
C PRO A 297 0.46 14.61 -0.57
N TYR A 298 -0.82 14.54 -0.92
CA TYR A 298 -1.62 15.74 -1.15
C TYR A 298 -1.91 16.49 0.16
N VAL A 299 -2.25 15.77 1.24
CA VAL A 299 -2.52 16.41 2.53
C VAL A 299 -1.25 17.03 3.13
N PHE A 300 -0.08 16.42 2.92
CA PHE A 300 1.20 16.98 3.39
C PHE A 300 1.70 18.16 2.54
N ILE A 301 1.42 18.19 1.23
CA ILE A 301 1.65 19.40 0.42
C ILE A 301 0.73 20.52 0.92
N ALA A 302 -0.55 20.22 1.16
CA ALA A 302 -1.51 21.18 1.72
C ALA A 302 -1.10 21.67 3.12
N LEU A 303 -0.54 20.81 3.96
CA LEU A 303 0.03 21.17 5.27
C LEU A 303 1.13 22.23 5.13
N VAL A 304 2.14 21.97 4.29
CA VAL A 304 3.28 22.89 4.13
C VAL A 304 2.84 24.24 3.56
N LEU A 305 1.97 24.22 2.55
CA LEU A 305 1.42 25.45 1.98
C LEU A 305 0.47 26.16 2.96
N GLY A 306 -0.25 25.43 3.80
CA GLY A 306 -1.07 25.96 4.88
C GLY A 306 -0.22 26.73 5.90
N LEU A 307 0.89 26.14 6.36
CA LEU A 307 1.85 26.82 7.24
C LEU A 307 2.44 28.07 6.57
N LYS A 308 2.76 28.02 5.28
CA LYS A 308 3.22 29.19 4.51
C LYS A 308 2.17 30.30 4.49
N ASN A 309 0.90 29.96 4.26
CA ASN A 309 -0.19 30.93 4.23
C ASN A 309 -0.42 31.54 5.62
N ILE A 310 -0.34 30.74 6.69
CA ILE A 310 -0.38 31.21 8.09
C ILE A 310 0.79 32.14 8.38
N LYS A 311 2.02 31.81 7.95
CA LYS A 311 3.20 32.67 8.07
C LYS A 311 2.97 34.03 7.45
N ASN A 312 2.41 34.06 6.24
CA ASN A 312 2.13 35.30 5.52
C ASN A 312 1.02 36.13 6.20
N LYS A 313 -0.01 35.48 6.75
CA LYS A 313 -1.13 36.15 7.41
C LYS A 313 -0.80 36.63 8.83
N PHE A 314 0.02 35.89 9.58
CA PHE A 314 0.35 36.15 10.98
C PHE A 314 1.86 36.13 11.26
N PRO A 315 2.67 36.96 10.58
CA PRO A 315 4.14 36.87 10.63
C PRO A 315 4.70 37.04 12.06
N LYS A 316 4.13 37.95 12.87
CA LYS A 316 4.55 38.20 14.25
C LYS A 316 4.29 37.03 15.21
N LYS A 317 3.26 36.21 14.93
CA LYS A 317 2.87 35.06 15.78
C LYS A 317 3.31 33.71 15.20
N PHE A 318 3.87 33.70 13.99
CA PHE A 318 4.12 32.48 13.24
C PHE A 318 5.02 31.49 13.99
N ASN A 319 6.11 31.95 14.61
CA ASN A 319 7.01 31.05 15.35
C ASN A 319 6.29 30.34 16.51
N MET A 320 5.44 31.06 17.26
CA MET A 320 4.63 30.47 18.33
C MET A 320 3.63 29.46 17.77
N ILE A 321 2.90 29.81 16.71
CA ILE A 321 1.94 28.90 16.06
C ILE A 321 2.66 27.64 15.55
N LEU A 322 3.84 27.81 14.95
CA LEU A 322 4.64 26.72 14.43
C LEU A 322 5.15 25.80 15.54
N ILE A 323 5.60 26.36 16.67
CA ILE A 323 6.00 25.58 17.85
C ILE A 323 4.80 24.80 18.40
N CYS A 324 3.66 25.44 18.60
CA CYS A 324 2.44 24.76 19.07
C CYS A 324 2.02 23.65 18.11
N PHE A 325 2.06 23.90 16.79
CA PHE A 325 1.81 22.89 15.77
C PHE A 325 2.79 21.73 15.85
N CYS A 326 4.09 22.00 15.98
CA CYS A 326 5.10 20.95 16.09
C CYS A 326 4.91 20.13 17.37
N ILE A 327 4.63 20.75 18.51
CA ILE A 327 4.37 20.03 19.78
C ILE A 327 3.13 19.15 19.64
N TYR A 328 2.03 19.70 19.14
CA TYR A 328 0.79 18.96 18.92
C TYR A 328 0.99 17.81 17.92
N GLY A 329 1.60 18.11 16.77
CA GLY A 329 1.86 17.13 15.72
C GLY A 329 2.80 16.03 16.19
N LEU A 330 3.79 16.34 17.03
CA LEU A 330 4.62 15.32 17.67
C LEU A 330 3.77 14.48 18.63
N PHE A 331 2.99 15.08 19.52
CA PHE A 331 2.18 14.38 20.50
C PHE A 331 1.14 13.43 19.87
N GLU A 332 0.34 13.94 18.93
CA GLU A 332 -0.71 13.16 18.24
C GLU A 332 -0.17 12.07 17.34
N ASN A 333 1.06 12.22 16.86
CA ASN A 333 1.69 11.27 15.96
C ASN A 333 2.84 10.51 16.65
N ILE A 334 2.89 10.44 17.99
CA ILE A 334 3.75 9.44 18.65
C ILE A 334 3.11 8.07 18.42
N ASN A 335 3.51 7.43 17.32
CA ASN A 335 3.15 6.06 17.02
C ASN A 335 4.21 5.10 17.56
N ASN A 336 3.73 3.99 18.12
CA ASN A 336 4.58 2.91 18.59
C ASN A 336 5.07 2.07 17.40
N LEU A 337 6.09 2.58 16.70
CA LEU A 337 6.91 1.84 15.74
C LEU A 337 7.79 0.83 16.50
N ASN A 338 7.14 -0.18 17.09
CA ASN A 338 7.82 -1.22 17.84
C ASN A 338 8.23 -2.34 16.90
N ALA A 339 9.51 -2.71 16.96
CA ALA A 339 9.98 -3.93 16.34
C ALA A 339 9.33 -5.14 17.02
N TYR A 340 9.11 -6.20 16.24
CA TYR A 340 8.55 -7.42 16.77
C TYR A 340 9.64 -8.21 17.49
N VAL A 341 9.34 -8.65 18.72
CA VAL A 341 10.27 -9.48 19.49
C VAL A 341 10.28 -10.87 18.86
N ILE A 342 11.46 -11.34 18.46
CA ILE A 342 11.66 -12.70 17.99
C ILE A 342 11.67 -13.62 19.20
N THR A 343 10.81 -14.63 19.17
CA THR A 343 10.56 -15.56 20.28
C THR A 343 10.99 -16.98 19.93
N LYS A 344 11.01 -17.87 20.94
CA LYS A 344 11.24 -19.31 20.73
C LYS A 344 10.26 -19.92 19.72
N HIS A 345 9.02 -19.44 19.70
CA HIS A 345 7.98 -19.84 18.75
C HIS A 345 8.44 -19.66 17.30
N ASP A 346 9.05 -18.51 16.99
CA ASP A 346 9.46 -18.17 15.63
C ASP A 346 10.60 -19.09 15.14
N PHE A 347 11.58 -19.40 16.01
CA PHE A 347 12.65 -20.37 15.70
C PHE A 347 12.11 -21.79 15.46
N ILE A 348 11.11 -22.20 16.23
CA ILE A 348 10.41 -23.49 16.05
C ILE A 348 9.66 -23.50 14.72
N GLY A 349 9.00 -22.40 14.36
CA GLY A 349 8.36 -22.24 13.05
C GLY A 349 9.32 -22.39 11.88
N TYR A 350 10.50 -21.77 11.94
CA TYR A 350 11.54 -21.96 10.93
C TYR A 350 12.03 -23.41 10.84
N SER A 351 12.11 -24.11 11.98
CA SER A 351 12.48 -25.53 12.01
C SER A 351 11.40 -26.40 11.36
N ALA A 352 10.12 -26.11 11.62
CA ALA A 352 8.99 -26.79 10.99
C ALA A 352 8.95 -26.56 9.48
N VAL A 353 9.14 -25.32 9.01
CA VAL A 353 9.20 -24.99 7.58
C VAL A 353 10.39 -25.68 6.90
N LYS A 354 11.56 -25.72 7.55
CA LYS A 354 12.77 -26.37 7.01
C LYS A 354 12.64 -27.89 6.93
N ALA A 355 11.76 -28.51 7.72
CA ALA A 355 11.50 -29.94 7.67
C ALA A 355 10.71 -30.38 6.42
N ILE A 356 10.13 -29.43 5.68
CA ILE A 356 9.38 -29.71 4.45
C ILE A 356 10.37 -29.89 3.28
N PRO A 357 10.34 -31.02 2.56
CA PRO A 357 11.20 -31.24 1.39
C PRO A 357 10.86 -30.30 0.24
N ASN A 358 11.86 -29.93 -0.58
CA ASN A 358 11.64 -29.14 -1.78
C ASN A 358 10.78 -29.89 -2.82
N ASN A 359 10.13 -29.15 -3.73
CA ASN A 359 9.33 -29.66 -4.85
C ASN A 359 8.10 -30.50 -4.46
N VAL A 360 7.56 -30.32 -3.25
CA VAL A 360 6.30 -30.96 -2.81
C VAL A 360 5.15 -29.95 -2.74
N SER A 361 3.93 -30.45 -2.70
CA SER A 361 2.74 -29.64 -2.44
C SER A 361 2.53 -29.40 -0.95
N VAL A 362 2.22 -28.15 -0.58
CA VAL A 362 2.12 -27.73 0.82
C VAL A 362 0.88 -26.86 1.01
N SER A 363 0.01 -27.23 1.95
CA SER A 363 -1.06 -26.34 2.41
C SER A 363 -0.65 -25.66 3.71
N ALA A 364 -0.68 -24.32 3.74
CA ALA A 364 -0.16 -23.54 4.85
C ALA A 364 -1.00 -22.29 5.14
N GLN A 365 -0.95 -21.80 6.38
CA GLN A 365 -1.57 -20.51 6.76
C GLN A 365 -0.92 -19.34 6.01
N THR A 366 -1.69 -18.25 5.88
CA THR A 366 -1.24 -17.01 5.21
C THR A 366 0.08 -16.48 5.77
N SER A 367 0.31 -16.64 7.08
CA SER A 367 1.52 -16.22 7.79
C SER A 367 2.75 -17.08 7.49
N ILE A 368 2.57 -18.34 7.10
CA ILE A 368 3.65 -19.31 6.88
C ILE A 368 4.12 -19.28 5.43
N ILE A 369 3.19 -19.05 4.51
CA ILE A 369 3.44 -19.04 3.06
C ILE A 369 4.66 -18.20 2.64
N PRO A 370 4.86 -16.96 3.11
CA PRO A 370 6.02 -16.15 2.73
C PRO A 370 7.38 -16.75 3.11
N HIS A 371 7.38 -17.75 3.99
CA HIS A 371 8.59 -18.43 4.49
C HIS A 371 8.85 -19.76 3.78
N LEU A 372 7.90 -20.25 2.99
CA LEU A 372 8.08 -21.48 2.23
C LEU A 372 9.08 -21.25 1.09
N ASN A 373 9.90 -22.27 0.79
CA ASN A 373 10.73 -22.27 -0.40
C ASN A 373 9.84 -22.14 -1.66
N ARG A 374 10.26 -21.33 -2.65
CA ARG A 374 9.46 -21.12 -3.87
C ARG A 374 9.25 -22.39 -4.70
N SER A 375 10.07 -23.42 -4.52
CA SER A 375 9.92 -24.74 -5.15
C SER A 375 8.68 -25.51 -4.67
N HIS A 376 8.16 -25.20 -3.49
CA HIS A 376 6.92 -25.81 -3.01
C HIS A 376 5.74 -25.39 -3.89
N GLN A 377 4.82 -26.31 -4.16
CA GLN A 377 3.49 -25.96 -4.65
C GLN A 377 2.63 -25.55 -3.46
N ALA A 378 2.79 -24.30 -3.03
CA ALA A 378 2.10 -23.76 -1.85
C ALA A 378 0.64 -23.39 -2.15
N TYR A 379 -0.25 -23.77 -1.25
CA TYR A 379 -1.66 -23.44 -1.25
C TYR A 379 -2.04 -22.77 0.07
N LEU A 380 -2.94 -21.79 0.01
CA LEU A 380 -3.48 -21.17 1.20
C LEU A 380 -4.49 -22.10 1.87
N LEU A 381 -4.28 -22.40 3.16
CA LEU A 381 -5.28 -23.10 3.97
C LEU A 381 -6.57 -22.25 4.06
N PRO A 382 -7.78 -22.80 3.83
CA PRO A 382 -8.11 -24.22 3.59
C PRO A 382 -8.38 -24.55 2.11
N GLN A 383 -7.94 -23.74 1.15
CA GLN A 383 -8.33 -23.83 -0.27
C GLN A 383 -8.00 -25.17 -0.92
N LYS A 384 -6.90 -25.82 -0.51
CA LYS A 384 -6.54 -27.17 -0.93
C LYS A 384 -6.02 -27.95 0.25
N LEU A 385 -6.70 -29.05 0.57
CA LEU A 385 -6.37 -29.91 1.73
C LEU A 385 -5.69 -31.21 1.31
N ASP A 386 -5.77 -31.60 0.03
CA ASP A 386 -5.08 -32.77 -0.48
C ASP A 386 -3.70 -32.38 -1.02
N THR A 387 -2.70 -32.40 -0.15
CA THR A 387 -1.32 -31.98 -0.43
C THR A 387 -0.33 -32.87 0.32
N ASP A 388 0.91 -32.97 -0.16
CA ASP A 388 1.94 -33.82 0.45
C ASP A 388 2.23 -33.44 1.90
N TYR A 389 2.16 -32.13 2.21
CA TYR A 389 2.34 -31.60 3.56
C TYR A 389 1.29 -30.56 3.92
N ILE A 390 0.91 -30.52 5.19
CA ILE A 390 0.04 -29.47 5.74
C ILE A 390 0.65 -28.96 7.03
N ILE A 391 0.77 -27.64 7.15
CA ILE A 391 1.37 -26.99 8.30
C ILE A 391 0.42 -26.00 8.96
N PHE A 392 0.31 -26.13 10.27
CA PHE A 392 -0.49 -25.28 11.15
C PHE A 392 0.41 -24.58 12.19
N ASP A 393 0.01 -23.37 12.59
CA ASP A 393 0.51 -22.56 13.68
C ASP A 393 -0.67 -22.01 14.49
N GLU A 394 -0.82 -22.50 15.72
CA GLU A 394 -1.91 -22.11 16.62
C GLU A 394 -1.81 -20.64 17.09
N LYS A 395 -0.63 -20.01 17.05
CA LYS A 395 -0.37 -18.68 17.64
C LYS A 395 -0.30 -17.53 16.64
N ARG A 396 -0.55 -17.78 15.35
CA ARG A 396 -0.50 -16.75 14.30
C ARG A 396 -1.83 -16.63 13.58
N PHE A 397 -1.90 -15.62 12.71
CA PHE A 397 -3.12 -15.21 12.02
C PHE A 397 -3.73 -16.37 11.21
N ARG A 398 -5.04 -16.56 11.34
CA ARG A 398 -5.77 -17.74 10.81
C ARG A 398 -6.62 -17.44 9.58
N TRP A 399 -6.69 -16.16 9.16
CA TRP A 399 -7.42 -15.77 7.97
C TRP A 399 -6.99 -16.63 6.75
N PRO A 400 -7.95 -17.07 5.91
CA PRO A 400 -9.35 -16.68 5.87
C PRO A 400 -10.28 -17.44 6.81
N MET A 401 -9.75 -18.38 7.60
CA MET A 401 -10.56 -19.18 8.52
C MET A 401 -10.90 -18.42 9.80
N THR A 402 -12.08 -18.73 10.33
CA THR A 402 -12.45 -18.46 11.72
C THR A 402 -11.68 -19.38 12.67
N ASP A 403 -11.67 -19.04 13.96
CA ASP A 403 -11.05 -19.88 14.99
C ASP A 403 -11.69 -21.27 15.07
N GLU A 404 -13.01 -21.35 14.89
CA GLU A 404 -13.75 -22.61 14.90
C GLU A 404 -13.39 -23.50 13.71
N GLU A 405 -13.38 -22.95 12.50
CA GLU A 405 -12.96 -23.67 11.28
C GLU A 405 -11.53 -24.16 11.40
N TYR A 406 -10.62 -23.30 11.87
CA TYR A 406 -9.22 -23.65 12.10
C TYR A 406 -9.09 -24.82 13.07
N ASN A 407 -9.73 -24.74 14.24
CA ASN A 407 -9.65 -25.77 15.26
C ASN A 407 -10.25 -27.09 14.77
N THR A 408 -11.38 -27.04 14.08
CA THR A 408 -12.03 -28.21 13.47
C THR A 408 -11.10 -28.88 12.47
N LEU A 409 -10.47 -28.10 11.60
CA LEU A 409 -9.55 -28.60 10.59
C LEU A 409 -8.29 -29.22 11.22
N LEU A 410 -7.71 -28.56 12.22
CA LEU A 410 -6.55 -29.09 12.94
C LEU A 410 -6.88 -30.42 13.63
N GLN A 411 -8.04 -30.53 14.29
CA GLN A 411 -8.48 -31.78 14.92
C GLN A 411 -8.74 -32.88 13.89
N LYS A 412 -9.28 -32.53 12.72
CA LYS A 412 -9.43 -33.47 11.61
C LYS A 412 -8.08 -34.06 11.21
N PHE A 413 -7.03 -33.24 11.06
CA PHE A 413 -5.70 -33.71 10.67
C PHE A 413 -4.97 -34.48 11.78
N LYS A 414 -5.20 -34.15 13.06
CA LYS A 414 -4.69 -34.93 14.19
C LYS A 414 -5.20 -36.37 14.20
N ASN A 415 -6.41 -36.61 13.66
CA ASN A 415 -7.06 -37.92 13.62
C ASN A 415 -7.17 -38.49 12.20
N HIS A 416 -6.45 -37.94 11.22
CA HIS A 416 -6.61 -38.32 9.81
C HIS A 416 -5.81 -39.58 9.49
N ASN A 417 -6.45 -40.60 8.94
CA ASN A 417 -5.77 -41.86 8.63
C ASN A 417 -4.71 -41.71 7.51
N ASP A 418 -4.94 -40.80 6.56
CA ASP A 418 -4.01 -40.59 5.43
C ASP A 418 -2.86 -39.60 5.72
N TYR A 419 -2.75 -39.07 6.93
CA TYR A 419 -1.70 -38.12 7.29
C TYR A 419 -1.02 -38.49 8.60
N GLU A 420 0.30 -38.50 8.60
CA GLU A 420 1.12 -38.72 9.79
C GLU A 420 1.69 -37.40 10.32
N LEU A 421 1.70 -37.23 11.65
CA LEU A 421 2.32 -36.08 12.30
C LEU A 421 3.86 -36.22 12.25
N LYS A 422 4.53 -35.35 11.48
CA LYS A 422 5.99 -35.31 11.34
C LYS A 422 6.69 -34.34 12.28
N PHE A 423 6.01 -33.27 12.66
CA PHE A 423 6.54 -32.27 13.57
C PHE A 423 5.44 -31.75 14.48
N SER A 424 5.73 -31.62 15.77
CA SER A 424 4.92 -30.83 16.69
C SER A 424 5.83 -30.10 17.67
N GLY A 425 5.58 -28.81 17.85
CA GLY A 425 6.36 -27.99 18.77
C GLY A 425 5.76 -26.61 18.92
N ASP A 426 5.54 -26.18 20.16
CA ASP A 426 5.11 -24.82 20.53
C ASP A 426 3.87 -24.31 19.76
N GLY A 427 2.93 -25.19 19.39
CA GLY A 427 1.73 -24.85 18.63
C GLY A 427 1.87 -24.97 17.11
N PHE A 428 3.04 -25.36 16.60
CA PHE A 428 3.19 -25.82 15.22
C PHE A 428 2.86 -27.30 15.07
N TYR A 429 2.20 -27.66 13.99
CA TYR A 429 1.93 -29.04 13.59
C TYR A 429 2.20 -29.20 12.10
N LEU A 430 3.09 -30.13 11.74
CA LEU A 430 3.35 -30.52 10.36
C LEU A 430 2.86 -31.94 10.13
N PHE A 431 1.90 -32.07 9.23
CA PHE A 431 1.36 -33.35 8.79
C PHE A 431 1.95 -33.69 7.41
N LYS A 432 2.28 -34.96 7.20
CA LYS A 432 2.73 -35.49 5.91
C LYS A 432 1.73 -36.53 5.43
N LYS A 433 1.36 -36.48 4.15
CA LYS A 433 0.50 -37.49 3.53
C LYS A 433 1.21 -38.84 3.48
N ILE A 434 0.50 -39.89 3.87
CA ILE A 434 0.97 -41.28 3.77
C ILE A 434 0.81 -41.73 2.31
N PRO A 435 1.81 -42.42 1.73
CA PRO A 435 1.78 -42.89 0.34
C PRO A 435 0.60 -43.79 -0.01
#